data_AF-A0A7S3X579-F1
#
_entry.id   AF-A0A7S3X579-F1
#
_cell.length_a   1.000
_cell.length_b   1.000
_cell.length_c   1.000
_cell.angle_alpha   90.00
_cell.angle_beta   90.00
_cell.angle_gamma   90.00
#
_symmetry.space_group_name_H-M   'P 1'
#
loop_
_entity.id
_entity.type
_entity.pdbx_description
1 polymer ?
#
loop_
_entity_poly.entity_id
_entity_poly.type
_entity_poly.pdbx_seq_one_letter_code
_entity_poly.pdbx_strand_id
1 'polypeptide(L)'
;GGRLTVTGQLGNVMAESVNTALSLLRSRFVLAGPGAAPTPAVNNEVFATLQSSGVPAEDNEQVSRDPFRGEDIHVHFPAGGIPKDGPSAGVAVLLAVASLLMGRPMRSDTAVTGEVTLRGHVLPVGGIRDKVLAAQRAGVKHVLLPLANKRNVL
;
A
#
# COMPACT_ATOMS: atom_id res chain seq x y z
N GLY A 1 -20.95 -2.98 6.10
CA GLY A 1 -19.94 -2.78 5.05
C GLY A 1 -18.66 -2.30 5.69
N GLY A 2 -17.51 -2.69 5.13
CA GLY A 2 -16.18 -2.44 5.68
C GLY A 2 -15.39 -3.72 5.99
N ARG A 3 -15.84 -4.87 5.48
CA ARG A 3 -15.15 -6.14 5.66
C ARG A 3 -13.87 -6.13 4.82
N LEU A 4 -12.75 -6.40 5.48
CA LEU A 4 -11.47 -6.65 4.82
C LEU A 4 -11.26 -8.17 4.76
N THR A 5 -11.16 -8.70 3.56
CA THR A 5 -10.88 -10.13 3.33
C THR A 5 -9.54 -10.26 2.63
N VAL A 6 -8.70 -11.19 3.09
CA VAL A 6 -7.40 -11.46 2.49
C VAL A 6 -7.31 -12.95 2.16
N THR A 7 -6.97 -13.30 0.92
CA THR A 7 -6.82 -14.71 0.49
C THR A 7 -5.56 -14.92 -0.33
N GLY A 8 -5.18 -16.19 -0.57
CA GLY A 8 -4.00 -16.54 -1.39
C GLY A 8 -2.91 -17.35 -0.70
N GLN A 9 -3.26 -18.10 0.34
CA GLN A 9 -2.35 -18.93 1.15
C GLN A 9 -1.19 -18.12 1.75
N LEU A 10 -1.54 -17.15 2.58
CA LEU A 10 -0.57 -16.33 3.29
C LEU A 10 -0.11 -17.04 4.56
N GLY A 11 1.18 -16.98 4.84
CA GLY A 11 1.71 -17.28 6.17
C GLY A 11 1.46 -16.13 7.15
N ASN A 12 1.80 -16.35 8.42
CA ASN A 12 1.52 -15.41 9.50
C ASN A 12 2.22 -14.06 9.29
N VAL A 13 3.47 -14.07 8.83
CA VAL A 13 4.25 -12.84 8.63
C VAL A 13 3.65 -11.98 7.52
N MET A 14 3.20 -12.64 6.45
CA MET A 14 2.58 -11.93 5.34
C MET A 14 1.19 -11.38 5.73
N ALA A 15 0.40 -12.12 6.52
CA ALA A 15 -0.86 -11.63 7.06
C ALA A 15 -0.68 -10.42 7.98
N GLU A 16 0.32 -10.43 8.86
CA GLU A 16 0.67 -9.29 9.71
C GLU A 16 1.12 -8.06 8.90
N SER A 17 1.89 -8.29 7.83
CA SER A 17 2.32 -7.22 6.91
C SER A 17 1.15 -6.56 6.19
N VAL A 18 0.20 -7.37 5.69
CA VAL A 18 -1.06 -6.87 5.09
C VAL A 18 -1.86 -6.05 6.11
N ASN A 19 -2.03 -6.56 7.33
CA ASN A 19 -2.73 -5.85 8.39
C ASN A 19 -2.06 -4.52 8.72
N THR A 20 -0.73 -4.49 8.79
CA THR A 20 0.04 -3.26 9.03
C THR A 20 -0.20 -2.22 7.95
N ALA A 21 -0.23 -2.62 6.68
CA ALA A 21 -0.54 -1.73 5.56
C ALA A 21 -1.98 -1.16 5.66
N LEU A 22 -2.97 -2.01 5.97
CA LEU A 22 -4.37 -1.59 6.11
C LEU A 22 -4.60 -0.71 7.34
N SER A 23 -3.93 -0.99 8.45
CA SER A 23 -3.94 -0.14 9.66
C SER A 23 -3.31 1.22 9.38
N LEU A 24 -2.21 1.28 8.63
CA LEU A 24 -1.60 2.54 8.22
C LEU A 24 -2.60 3.36 7.38
N LEU A 25 -3.29 2.74 6.41
CA LEU A 25 -4.33 3.41 5.64
C LEU A 25 -5.45 3.94 6.53
N ARG A 26 -6.00 3.12 7.43
CA ARG A 26 -7.03 3.57 8.39
C ARG A 26 -6.56 4.78 9.19
N SER A 27 -5.30 4.82 9.61
CA SER A 27 -4.77 5.94 10.40
C SER A 27 -4.53 7.23 9.61
N ARG A 28 -4.28 7.14 8.29
CA ARG A 28 -3.82 8.28 7.46
C ARG A 28 -4.86 8.77 6.46
N PHE A 29 -5.74 7.90 5.99
CA PHE A 29 -6.74 8.22 4.96
C PHE A 29 -7.90 9.05 5.52
N VAL A 30 -8.06 9.10 6.85
CA VAL A 30 -8.99 9.98 7.58
C VAL A 30 -8.77 11.47 7.29
N LEU A 31 -7.60 11.84 6.74
CA LEU A 31 -7.22 13.24 6.49
C LEU A 31 -7.50 13.71 5.05
N ALA A 32 -7.99 12.85 4.15
CA ALA A 32 -8.43 13.25 2.81
C ALA A 32 -9.92 12.98 2.69
N GLY A 33 -10.74 14.03 2.80
CA GLY A 33 -12.20 13.91 2.67
C GLY A 33 -12.64 13.33 1.32
N PRO A 34 -13.86 12.77 1.22
CA PRO A 34 -14.40 12.29 -0.04
C PRO A 34 -14.49 13.44 -1.05
N GLY A 35 -13.85 13.29 -2.21
CA GLY A 35 -13.88 14.27 -3.30
C GLY A 35 -12.63 15.14 -3.49
N ALA A 36 -11.56 14.94 -2.71
CA ALA A 36 -10.28 15.58 -3.01
C ALA A 36 -9.65 14.94 -4.26
N ALA A 37 -9.98 15.47 -5.45
CA ALA A 37 -9.34 15.08 -6.70
C ALA A 37 -7.82 15.33 -6.58
N PRO A 38 -6.99 14.28 -6.62
CA PRO A 38 -5.57 14.48 -6.42
C PRO A 38 -4.96 15.02 -7.73
N THR A 39 -4.37 16.21 -7.65
CA THR A 39 -3.54 16.80 -8.70
C THR A 39 -2.38 15.86 -9.06
N PRO A 40 -1.88 15.88 -10.31
CA PRO A 40 -0.74 15.08 -10.73
C PRO A 40 0.55 15.72 -10.19
N ALA A 41 0.77 15.65 -8.88
CA ALA A 41 2.04 16.05 -8.27
C ALA A 41 2.99 14.84 -8.28
N VAL A 42 3.98 14.92 -9.15
CA VAL A 42 5.17 14.07 -9.19
C VAL A 42 6.09 14.58 -8.08
N ASN A 43 6.50 13.70 -7.15
CA ASN A 43 7.43 13.89 -6.00
C ASN A 43 6.76 13.98 -4.61
N ASN A 44 7.59 13.99 -3.55
CA ASN A 44 7.37 13.86 -2.08
C ASN A 44 6.13 14.56 -1.45
N GLU A 45 5.30 15.22 -2.23
CA GLU A 45 4.14 16.00 -1.81
C GLU A 45 2.90 15.14 -1.54
N VAL A 46 2.76 13.93 -2.10
CA VAL A 46 1.57 13.08 -1.83
C VAL A 46 1.37 12.84 -0.33
N PHE A 47 2.46 12.63 0.42
CA PHE A 47 2.40 12.48 1.88
C PHE A 47 2.19 13.80 2.64
N ALA A 48 2.60 14.93 2.06
CA ALA A 48 2.37 16.26 2.64
C ALA A 48 0.93 16.75 2.39
N THR A 49 0.37 16.49 1.22
CA THR A 49 -1.02 16.79 0.86
C THR A 49 -2.01 16.02 1.72
N LEU A 50 -1.69 14.76 2.07
CA LEU A 50 -2.47 13.98 3.04
C LEU A 50 -2.40 14.55 4.48
N GLN A 51 -1.40 15.38 4.81
CA GLN A 51 -1.29 16.04 6.11
C GLN A 51 -1.90 17.45 6.14
N SER A 52 -2.06 18.10 4.96
CA SER A 52 -2.49 19.49 4.86
C SER A 52 -3.99 19.69 4.67
N SER A 53 -4.76 18.64 4.35
CA SER A 53 -6.22 18.74 4.28
C SER A 53 -6.83 18.70 5.69
N GLY A 54 -6.77 19.84 6.38
CA GLY A 54 -7.53 20.10 7.60
C GLY A 54 -9.01 20.26 7.28
N VAL A 55 -9.87 19.45 7.89
CA VAL A 55 -11.32 19.65 7.87
C VAL A 55 -11.67 20.63 8.99
N PRO A 56 -12.45 21.70 8.74
CA PRO A 56 -12.95 22.57 9.81
C PRO A 56 -13.87 21.75 10.73
N ALA A 57 -13.66 21.89 12.03
CA ALA A 57 -14.41 21.20 13.05
C ALA A 57 -15.78 21.88 13.26
N GLU A 58 -16.77 21.60 12.42
CA GLU A 58 -18.17 21.87 12.76
C GLU A 58 -19.08 20.70 12.37
N ASP A 59 -20.02 20.42 13.29
CA ASP A 59 -21.15 19.49 13.27
C ASP A 59 -20.99 18.05 13.79
N ASN A 60 -21.71 17.83 14.90
CA ASN A 60 -21.85 16.63 15.72
C ASN A 60 -22.62 15.50 15.00
N GLU A 61 -21.97 14.83 14.06
CA GLU A 61 -22.36 13.48 13.68
C GLU A 61 -21.11 12.60 13.75
N GLN A 62 -21.15 11.50 14.50
CA GLN A 62 -20.07 10.51 14.53
C GLN A 62 -20.03 9.77 13.18
N VAL A 63 -19.69 10.49 12.11
CA VAL A 63 -19.32 9.92 10.83
C VAL A 63 -18.10 9.06 11.11
N SER A 64 -18.26 7.74 11.09
CA SER A 64 -17.12 6.88 11.36
C SER A 64 -16.09 7.16 10.26
N ARG A 65 -14.91 7.59 10.69
CA ARG A 65 -13.83 8.02 9.81
C ARG A 65 -13.12 6.84 9.12
N ASP A 66 -13.71 5.64 9.13
CA ASP A 66 -13.11 4.46 8.51
C ASP A 66 -13.19 4.59 6.98
N PRO A 67 -12.06 4.69 6.26
CA PRO A 67 -12.05 4.83 4.80
C PRO A 67 -12.65 3.62 4.07
N PHE A 68 -12.86 2.52 4.79
CA PHE A 68 -13.47 1.31 4.23
C PHE A 68 -14.96 1.21 4.50
N ARG A 69 -15.59 2.16 5.21
CA ARG A 69 -17.02 2.07 5.51
C ARG A 69 -17.84 2.15 4.22
N GLY A 70 -18.76 1.19 4.07
CA GLY A 70 -19.69 1.13 2.94
C GLY A 70 -19.25 0.19 1.83
N GLU A 71 -17.96 -0.19 1.79
CA GLU A 71 -17.42 -1.11 0.79
C GLU A 71 -16.70 -2.28 1.46
N ASP A 72 -16.83 -3.47 0.90
CA ASP A 72 -16.03 -4.62 1.32
C ASP A 72 -14.83 -4.76 0.38
N ILE A 73 -13.62 -4.82 0.93
CA ILE A 73 -12.39 -4.95 0.15
C ILE A 73 -11.85 -6.36 0.29
N HIS A 74 -11.54 -6.97 -0.85
CA HIS A 74 -10.90 -8.27 -0.92
C HIS A 74 -9.52 -8.14 -1.56
N VAL A 75 -8.47 -8.36 -0.77
CA VAL A 75 -7.09 -8.46 -1.26
C VAL A 75 -6.77 -9.93 -1.56
N HIS A 76 -6.52 -10.25 -2.83
CA HIS A 76 -6.16 -11.61 -3.26
C HIS A 76 -4.71 -11.68 -3.71
N PHE A 77 -3.96 -12.64 -3.16
CA PHE A 77 -2.62 -12.99 -3.61
C PHE A 77 -2.67 -14.22 -4.53
N PRO A 78 -2.30 -14.10 -5.82
CA PRO A 78 -2.45 -15.16 -6.80
C PRO A 78 -1.52 -16.36 -6.54
N ALA A 79 -1.70 -17.47 -7.27
CA ALA A 79 -0.97 -18.73 -7.09
C ALA A 79 -1.20 -19.36 -5.69
N GLY A 80 -2.44 -19.74 -5.42
CA GLY A 80 -2.91 -20.32 -4.15
C GLY A 80 -2.45 -21.77 -3.89
N GLY A 81 -1.26 -22.16 -4.35
CA GLY A 81 -0.60 -23.42 -4.00
C GLY A 81 0.85 -23.25 -3.50
N ILE A 82 1.38 -22.02 -3.55
CA ILE A 82 2.72 -21.69 -3.10
C ILE A 82 2.56 -20.76 -1.88
N PRO A 83 2.98 -21.20 -0.67
CA PRO A 83 2.95 -20.37 0.52
C PRO A 83 3.70 -19.07 0.30
N LYS A 84 3.05 -17.95 0.65
CA LYS A 84 3.65 -16.61 0.62
C LYS A 84 3.86 -16.16 2.03
N ASP A 85 5.09 -16.27 2.49
CA ASP A 85 5.45 -15.84 3.83
C ASP A 85 6.66 -14.91 3.77
N GLY A 86 6.51 -13.74 4.40
CA GLY A 86 7.50 -12.67 4.40
C GLY A 86 6.87 -11.28 4.28
N PRO A 87 7.45 -10.24 4.88
CA PRO A 87 6.81 -8.93 5.05
C PRO A 87 6.89 -8.04 3.80
N SER A 88 7.53 -8.51 2.73
CA SER A 88 8.03 -7.67 1.65
C SER A 88 6.99 -7.16 0.64
N ALA A 89 5.71 -7.48 0.85
CA ALA A 89 4.60 -7.07 0.01
C ALA A 89 3.63 -6.10 0.72
N GLY A 90 3.91 -5.69 1.96
CA GLY A 90 3.09 -4.70 2.68
C GLY A 90 2.99 -3.36 1.92
N VAL A 91 4.08 -2.89 1.31
CA VAL A 91 4.04 -1.67 0.47
C VAL A 91 3.18 -1.86 -0.78
N ALA A 92 3.20 -3.05 -1.40
CA ALA A 92 2.39 -3.33 -2.58
C ALA A 92 0.89 -3.25 -2.25
N VAL A 93 0.49 -3.83 -1.12
CA VAL A 93 -0.90 -3.78 -0.62
C VAL A 93 -1.31 -2.36 -0.29
N LEU A 94 -0.44 -1.62 0.41
CA LEU A 94 -0.67 -0.21 0.74
C LEU A 94 -0.99 0.60 -0.52
N LEU A 95 -0.16 0.49 -1.56
CA LEU A 95 -0.33 1.22 -2.81
C LEU A 95 -1.58 0.78 -3.58
N ALA A 96 -1.85 -0.52 -3.66
CA ALA A 96 -3.01 -1.06 -4.37
C ALA A 96 -4.32 -0.60 -3.75
N VAL A 97 -4.43 -0.65 -2.42
CA VAL A 97 -5.64 -0.21 -1.71
C VAL A 97 -5.75 1.31 -1.70
N ALA A 98 -4.64 2.05 -1.56
CA ALA A 98 -4.67 3.51 -1.72
C ALA A 98 -5.13 3.92 -3.13
N SER A 99 -4.65 3.24 -4.16
CA SER A 99 -5.06 3.42 -5.56
C SER A 99 -6.56 3.22 -5.75
N LEU A 100 -7.10 2.13 -5.16
CA LEU A 100 -8.53 1.85 -5.16
C LEU A 100 -9.33 2.97 -4.49
N LEU A 101 -8.96 3.36 -3.27
CA LEU A 101 -9.66 4.40 -2.51
C LEU A 101 -9.59 5.78 -3.17
N MET A 102 -8.51 6.09 -3.89
CA MET A 102 -8.35 7.35 -4.62
C MET A 102 -8.97 7.34 -6.02
N GLY A 103 -9.45 6.19 -6.51
CA GLY A 103 -9.89 6.04 -7.90
C GLY A 103 -8.80 6.30 -8.94
N ARG A 104 -7.52 6.09 -8.58
CA ARG A 104 -6.36 6.37 -9.44
C ARG A 104 -5.66 5.07 -9.84
N PRO A 105 -5.58 4.71 -11.13
CA PRO A 105 -4.91 3.48 -11.53
C PRO A 105 -3.40 3.53 -11.27
N MET A 106 -2.84 2.40 -10.83
CA MET A 106 -1.39 2.22 -10.75
C MET A 106 -0.79 2.00 -12.15
N ARG A 107 0.48 2.38 -12.31
CA ARG A 107 1.26 2.05 -13.49
C ARG A 107 1.45 0.54 -13.60
N SER A 108 1.05 -0.05 -14.73
CA SER A 108 1.18 -1.49 -14.98
C SER A 108 2.61 -1.95 -15.29
N ASP A 109 3.54 -1.02 -15.54
CA ASP A 109 4.94 -1.30 -15.89
C ASP A 109 5.91 -1.17 -14.70
N THR A 110 5.39 -1.21 -13.47
CA THR A 110 6.14 -0.95 -12.23
C THR A 110 5.95 -2.08 -11.21
N ALA A 111 7.04 -2.70 -10.78
CA ALA A 111 7.08 -3.63 -9.64
C ALA A 111 7.48 -2.89 -8.36
N VAL A 112 7.06 -3.39 -7.21
CA VAL A 112 7.39 -2.81 -5.89
C VAL A 112 7.68 -3.90 -4.88
N THR A 113 8.64 -3.66 -3.99
CA THR A 113 8.87 -4.49 -2.80
C THR A 113 9.28 -3.59 -1.63
N GLY A 114 8.97 -4.04 -0.43
CA GLY A 114 9.29 -3.31 0.79
C GLY A 114 8.36 -3.74 1.92
N GLU A 115 8.89 -3.69 3.13
CA GLU A 115 8.10 -3.85 4.34
C GLU A 115 7.64 -2.46 4.80
N VAL A 116 6.38 -2.34 5.23
CA VAL A 116 5.83 -1.10 5.75
C VAL A 116 5.61 -1.21 7.25
N THR A 117 5.91 -0.14 7.98
CA THR A 117 5.60 -0.04 9.41
C THR A 117 4.32 0.75 9.65
N LEU A 118 3.72 0.60 10.83
CA LEU A 118 2.58 1.44 11.26
C LEU A 118 2.89 2.94 11.28
N ARG A 119 4.17 3.33 11.31
CA ARG A 119 4.60 4.73 11.24
C ARG A 119 4.74 5.25 9.80
N GLY A 120 4.64 4.38 8.80
CA GLY A 120 4.79 4.72 7.38
C GLY A 120 6.23 4.64 6.85
N HIS A 121 7.18 4.10 7.61
CA HIS A 121 8.52 3.82 7.09
C HIS A 121 8.51 2.59 6.18
N VAL A 122 9.35 2.63 5.14
CA VAL A 122 9.63 1.50 4.26
C VAL A 122 10.97 0.87 4.64
N LEU A 123 10.93 -0.36 5.14
CA LEU A 123 12.08 -1.12 5.62
C LEU A 123 12.72 -1.97 4.51
N PRO A 124 14.03 -2.26 4.62
CA PRO A 124 14.73 -3.09 3.66
C PRO A 124 14.19 -4.52 3.64
N VAL A 125 14.31 -5.17 2.50
CA VAL A 125 13.88 -6.57 2.31
C VAL A 125 15.00 -7.40 1.68
N GLY A 126 14.95 -8.71 1.91
CA GLY A 126 15.87 -9.67 1.28
C GLY A 126 15.51 -9.99 -0.17
N GLY A 127 16.44 -10.68 -0.84
CA GLY A 127 16.24 -11.24 -2.20
C GLY A 127 16.14 -10.19 -3.30
N ILE A 128 16.75 -9.01 -3.13
CA ILE A 128 16.63 -7.89 -4.09
C ILE A 128 17.11 -8.30 -5.49
N ARG A 129 18.25 -8.98 -5.60
CA ARG A 129 18.77 -9.46 -6.89
C ARG A 129 17.76 -10.34 -7.61
N ASP A 130 17.22 -11.34 -6.93
CA ASP A 130 16.26 -12.28 -7.53
C ASP A 130 14.94 -11.60 -7.90
N LYS A 131 14.47 -10.67 -7.06
CA LYS A 131 13.26 -9.86 -7.32
C LYS A 131 13.42 -8.95 -8.53
N VAL A 132 14.56 -8.28 -8.66
CA VAL A 132 14.87 -7.42 -9.82
C VAL A 132 14.99 -8.25 -11.08
N LEU A 133 15.69 -9.39 -11.04
CA LEU A 133 15.78 -10.31 -12.18
C LEU A 133 14.42 -10.88 -12.58
N ALA A 134 13.56 -11.23 -11.61
CA ALA A 134 12.20 -11.69 -11.88
C ALA A 134 11.36 -10.58 -12.55
N ALA A 135 11.44 -9.34 -12.06
CA ALA A 135 10.77 -8.19 -12.66
C ALA A 135 11.26 -7.95 -14.10
N GLN A 136 12.57 -8.01 -14.34
CA GLN A 136 13.16 -7.88 -15.67
C GLN A 136 12.67 -8.98 -16.62
N ARG A 137 12.65 -10.24 -16.17
CA ARG A 137 12.13 -11.37 -16.96
C ARG A 137 10.64 -11.24 -17.29
N ALA A 138 9.86 -10.61 -16.41
CA ALA A 138 8.46 -10.31 -16.63
C ALA A 138 8.24 -9.06 -17.52
N GLY A 139 9.30 -8.41 -18.02
CA GLY A 139 9.21 -7.23 -18.88
C GLY A 139 8.82 -5.94 -18.13
N VAL A 140 8.94 -5.92 -16.81
CA VAL A 140 8.64 -4.74 -15.99
C VAL A 140 9.72 -3.68 -16.22
N LYS A 141 9.31 -2.44 -16.50
CA LYS A 141 10.21 -1.33 -16.84
C LYS A 141 10.82 -0.66 -15.61
N HIS A 142 10.08 -0.64 -14.49
CA HIS A 142 10.47 0.07 -13.28
C HIS A 142 10.37 -0.84 -12.06
N VAL A 143 11.33 -0.73 -11.14
CA VAL A 143 11.28 -1.43 -9.85
C VAL A 143 11.46 -0.42 -8.72
N LEU A 144 10.44 -0.31 -7.85
CA LEU A 144 10.49 0.47 -6.63
C LEU A 144 11.05 -0.38 -5.50
N LEU A 145 12.13 0.10 -4.89
CA LEU A 145 12.87 -0.59 -3.84
C LEU A 145 13.01 0.31 -2.60
N PRO A 146 13.13 -0.25 -1.39
CA PRO A 146 13.46 0.51 -0.20
C PRO A 146 14.78 1.26 -0.40
N LEU A 147 14.88 2.51 0.06
CA LEU A 147 16.10 3.31 -0.06
C LEU A 147 17.32 2.61 0.56
N ALA A 148 17.10 1.90 1.68
CA ALA A 148 18.12 1.12 2.37
C ALA A 148 18.67 -0.05 1.51
N ASN A 149 17.93 -0.52 0.49
CA ASN A 149 18.38 -1.56 -0.43
C ASN A 149 19.21 -1.03 -1.62
N LYS A 150 19.52 0.28 -1.68
CA LYS A 150 20.29 0.89 -2.79
C LYS A 150 21.59 0.14 -3.12
N ARG A 151 22.30 -0.37 -2.09
CA ARG A 151 23.56 -1.10 -2.25
C ARG A 151 23.40 -2.52 -2.81
N ASN A 152 22.18 -3.05 -2.88
CA ASN A 152 21.91 -4.40 -3.39
C ASN A 152 21.66 -4.45 -4.90
N VAL A 153 21.65 -3.29 -5.57
CA VAL A 153 21.34 -3.13 -7.00
C VAL A 153 22.55 -2.59 -7.77
N LEU A 154 23.61 -2.18 -7.06
CA LEU A 154 24.92 -1.78 -7.58
C LEU A 154 25.87 -2.98 -7.54
#